data_AF-A0A1H4E4L6-F1
#
_entry.id   AF-A0A1H4E4L6-F1
#
_cell.length_a   1.000
_cell.length_b   1.000
_cell.length_c   1.000
_cell.angle_alpha   90.00
_cell.angle_beta   90.00
_cell.angle_gamma   90.00
#
_symmetry.space_group_name_H-M   'P 1'
#
loop_
_entity.id
_entity.type
_entity.pdbx_description
1 polymer ?
#
loop_
_entity_poly.entity_id
_entity_poly.type
_entity_poly.pdbx_seq_one_letter_code
_entity_poly.pdbx_strand_id
1 'polypeptide(L)'
;MNNWAKTTRKKLLESRTREEEWIFSHLPPKLKKKAICQYYVKSGTHQYFIDIYIKDYKVAIEIDGSSHSQRQEKDKERDFILKKKGIKTLRISNSECYDRIIVQSLYEAIKDSKNKKKEKVVLSENRKERLKRQREQLKMIYEKINANKFNIKQ
;
A
#
# COMPACT_ATOMS: atom_id res chain seq x y z
N MET A 1 12.55 -10.22 10.62
CA MET A 1 13.24 -9.02 11.16
C MET A 1 14.55 -9.44 11.79
N ASN A 2 15.63 -8.69 11.55
CA ASN A 2 16.90 -8.88 12.26
C ASN A 2 16.75 -8.47 13.75
N ASN A 3 17.72 -8.82 14.59
CA ASN A 3 17.68 -8.53 16.03
C ASN A 3 17.56 -7.03 16.30
N TRP A 4 18.30 -6.20 15.55
CA TRP A 4 18.19 -4.74 15.64
C TRP A 4 16.74 -4.27 15.48
N ALA A 5 16.06 -4.68 14.41
CA ALA A 5 14.70 -4.24 14.16
C ALA A 5 13.73 -4.71 15.25
N LYS A 6 13.89 -5.92 15.80
CA LYS A 6 13.03 -6.41 16.90
C LYS A 6 13.21 -5.55 18.15
N THR A 7 14.44 -5.28 18.54
CA THR A 7 14.77 -4.46 19.73
C THR A 7 14.33 -3.01 19.54
N THR A 8 14.61 -2.42 18.39
CA THR A 8 14.19 -1.05 18.06
C THR A 8 12.68 -0.92 18.06
N ARG A 9 11.94 -1.87 17.46
CA ARG A 9 10.48 -1.87 17.48
C ARG A 9 9.92 -1.89 18.90
N LYS A 10 10.50 -2.72 19.78
CA LYS A 10 10.07 -2.80 21.18
C LYS A 10 10.20 -1.43 21.85
N LYS A 11 11.37 -0.79 21.73
CA LYS A 11 11.61 0.56 22.27
C LYS A 11 10.63 1.59 21.73
N LEU A 12 10.42 1.60 20.41
CA LEU A 12 9.48 2.53 19.76
C LEU A 12 8.04 2.32 20.23
N LEU A 13 7.63 1.09 20.52
CA LEU A 13 6.31 0.79 21.07
C LEU A 13 6.16 1.24 22.53
N GLU A 14 7.22 1.12 23.32
CA GLU A 14 7.27 1.56 24.73
C GLU A 14 7.31 3.09 24.85
N SER A 15 7.93 3.78 23.88
CA SER A 15 8.09 5.24 23.86
C SER A 15 7.18 5.94 22.85
N ARG A 16 5.99 5.38 22.55
CA ARG A 16 5.04 6.01 21.62
C ARG A 16 4.56 7.35 22.15
N THR A 17 4.39 8.31 21.23
CA THR A 17 3.80 9.60 21.56
C THR A 17 2.33 9.45 21.94
N ARG A 18 1.79 10.44 22.66
CA ARG A 18 0.36 10.48 23.00
C ARG A 18 -0.49 10.60 21.74
N GLU A 19 0.02 11.30 20.73
CA GLU A 19 -0.61 11.48 19.42
C GLU A 19 -0.71 10.15 18.66
N GLU A 20 0.35 9.34 18.67
CA GLU A 20 0.33 7.98 18.12
C GLU A 20 -0.68 7.09 18.82
N GLU A 21 -0.74 7.16 20.15
CA GLU A 21 -1.74 6.41 20.92
C GLU A 21 -3.16 6.91 20.65
N TRP A 22 -3.34 8.22 20.54
CA TRP A 22 -4.63 8.83 20.27
C TRP A 22 -5.16 8.40 18.90
N ILE A 23 -4.38 8.57 17.82
CA ILE A 23 -4.81 8.19 16.47
C ILE A 23 -5.11 6.69 16.40
N PHE A 24 -4.23 5.83 16.95
CA PHE A 24 -4.45 4.39 16.93
C PHE A 24 -5.69 3.97 17.74
N SER A 25 -5.90 4.57 18.90
CA SER A 25 -7.03 4.24 19.77
C SER A 25 -8.37 4.61 19.15
N HIS A 26 -8.43 5.72 18.42
CA HIS A 26 -9.62 6.25 17.75
C HIS A 26 -9.87 5.68 16.35
N LEU A 27 -8.95 4.86 15.82
CA LEU A 27 -9.19 4.15 14.56
C LEU A 27 -10.51 3.36 14.64
N PRO A 28 -11.35 3.41 13.58
CA PRO A 28 -12.53 2.57 13.50
C PRO A 28 -12.17 1.09 13.73
N PRO A 29 -13.00 0.29 14.45
CA PRO A 29 -12.64 -1.08 14.84
C PRO A 29 -12.20 -1.97 13.66
N LYS A 30 -12.81 -1.79 12.49
CA LYS A 30 -12.45 -2.52 11.25
C LYS A 30 -11.05 -2.18 10.72
N LEU A 31 -10.57 -0.94 10.94
CA LEU A 31 -9.22 -0.50 10.59
C LEU A 31 -8.22 -0.90 11.68
N LYS A 32 -8.56 -0.67 12.95
CA LYS A 32 -7.70 -0.97 14.10
C LYS A 32 -7.27 -2.44 14.15
N LYS A 33 -8.18 -3.38 13.89
CA LYS A 33 -7.89 -4.83 13.79
C LYS A 33 -6.84 -5.19 12.73
N LYS A 34 -6.59 -4.31 11.76
CA LYS A 34 -5.69 -4.51 10.62
C LYS A 34 -4.46 -3.60 10.68
N ALA A 35 -4.41 -2.75 11.71
CA ALA A 35 -3.36 -1.78 11.93
C ALA A 35 -2.22 -2.43 12.72
N ILE A 36 -0.99 -2.08 12.37
CA ILE A 36 0.22 -2.52 13.05
C ILE A 36 0.99 -1.26 13.41
N CYS A 37 1.16 -1.01 14.70
CA CYS A 37 2.01 0.09 15.16
C CYS A 37 3.49 -0.26 14.95
N GLN A 38 4.29 0.75 14.61
CA GLN A 38 5.73 0.64 14.42
C GLN A 38 6.05 -0.51 13.46
N TYR A 39 5.50 -0.43 12.24
CA TYR A 39 5.65 -1.44 11.20
C TYR A 39 7.00 -1.30 10.50
N TYR A 40 7.82 -2.35 10.59
CA TYR A 40 9.15 -2.37 10.00
C TYR A 40 9.12 -2.54 8.49
N VAL A 41 9.80 -1.63 7.78
CA VAL A 41 10.03 -1.71 6.33
C VAL A 41 11.52 -1.81 6.05
N LYS A 42 11.89 -2.75 5.16
CA LYS A 42 13.23 -2.85 4.58
C LYS A 42 13.17 -2.77 3.05
N SER A 43 14.09 -2.02 2.46
CA SER A 43 14.31 -1.92 1.03
C SER A 43 15.79 -1.67 0.72
N GLY A 44 16.51 -2.72 0.31
CA GLY A 44 17.97 -2.66 0.17
C GLY A 44 18.65 -2.38 1.51
N THR A 45 19.46 -1.33 1.54
CA THR A 45 20.12 -0.79 2.74
C THR A 45 19.18 0.05 3.62
N HIS A 46 18.05 0.52 3.08
CA HIS A 46 17.10 1.36 3.81
C HIS A 46 16.20 0.55 4.74
N GLN A 47 16.11 1.00 6.00
CA GLN A 47 15.32 0.39 7.07
C GLN A 47 14.65 1.49 7.88
N TYR A 48 13.34 1.42 8.08
CA TYR A 48 12.59 2.38 8.89
C TYR A 48 11.31 1.77 9.45
N PHE A 49 10.65 2.50 10.33
CA PHE A 49 9.37 2.14 10.93
C PHE A 49 8.29 3.13 10.51
N ILE A 50 7.11 2.59 10.22
CA ILE A 50 5.88 3.35 10.00
C ILE A 50 5.10 3.37 11.31
N ASP A 51 4.66 4.54 11.77
CA ASP A 51 3.99 4.70 13.06
C ASP A 51 2.75 3.81 13.14
N ILE A 52 1.87 3.87 12.13
CA ILE A 52 0.70 2.99 12.01
C ILE A 52 0.54 2.51 10.56
N TYR A 53 0.63 1.20 10.34
CA TYR A 53 0.43 0.59 9.02
C TYR A 53 -0.85 -0.25 8.96
N ILE A 54 -1.74 0.05 8.01
CA ILE A 54 -3.01 -0.68 7.81
C ILE A 54 -2.87 -1.65 6.62
N LYS A 55 -2.59 -2.92 6.92
CA LYS A 55 -2.14 -3.94 5.94
C LYS A 55 -3.05 -4.09 4.72
N ASP A 56 -4.35 -4.25 4.94
CA ASP A 56 -5.30 -4.54 3.84
C ASP A 56 -5.54 -3.35 2.92
N TYR A 57 -5.40 -2.15 3.47
CA TYR A 57 -5.58 -0.89 2.77
C TYR A 57 -4.27 -0.41 2.13
N LYS A 58 -3.13 -1.02 2.51
CA LYS A 58 -1.78 -0.55 2.16
C LYS A 58 -1.61 0.94 2.45
N VAL A 59 -2.03 1.36 3.64
CA VAL A 59 -1.90 2.75 4.08
C VAL A 59 -0.91 2.83 5.23
N ALA A 60 0.03 3.76 5.12
CA ALA A 60 0.91 4.21 6.17
C ALA A 60 0.36 5.52 6.73
N ILE A 61 0.11 5.59 8.04
CA ILE A 61 -0.18 6.83 8.75
C ILE A 61 1.10 7.19 9.51
N GLU A 62 1.62 8.38 9.26
CA GLU A 62 2.80 8.92 9.93
C GLU A 62 2.39 10.17 10.69
N ILE A 63 2.81 10.24 11.95
CA ILE A 63 2.48 11.34 12.84
C ILE A 63 3.72 12.21 12.98
N ASP A 64 3.69 13.35 12.30
CA ASP A 64 4.86 14.21 12.22
C ASP A 64 4.92 15.10 13.47
N GLY A 65 5.85 14.76 14.36
CA GLY A 65 6.34 15.69 15.37
C GLY A 65 7.28 16.67 14.70
N SER A 66 6.85 17.93 14.58
CA SER A 66 7.58 19.08 14.01
C SER A 66 9.10 18.86 13.99
N SER A 67 9.65 18.48 12.84
CA SER A 67 11.08 18.22 12.70
C SER A 67 11.61 18.92 11.46
N HIS A 68 12.44 19.93 11.70
CA HIS A 68 13.07 20.85 10.76
C HIS A 68 13.54 20.26 9.42
N SER A 69 13.56 21.16 8.43
CA SER A 69 14.08 21.14 7.05
C SER A 69 15.16 20.13 6.62
N GLN A 70 15.94 19.52 7.52
CA GLN A 70 16.94 18.50 7.20
C GLN A 70 16.37 17.10 6.87
N ARG A 71 15.07 16.85 7.08
CA ARG A 71 14.42 15.55 6.77
C ARG A 71 14.00 15.37 5.31
N GLN A 72 13.96 16.42 4.50
CA GLN A 72 13.31 16.39 3.17
C GLN A 72 13.84 15.31 2.23
N GLU A 73 15.15 15.04 2.23
CA GLU A 73 15.74 14.08 1.29
C GLU A 73 15.56 12.63 1.74
N LYS A 74 15.68 12.36 3.04
CA LYS A 74 15.34 11.04 3.63
C LYS A 74 13.85 10.73 3.51
N ASP A 75 13.00 11.74 3.59
CA ASP A 75 11.56 11.60 3.40
C ASP A 75 11.20 11.29 1.94
N LYS A 76 11.87 11.92 0.96
CA LYS A 76 11.66 11.61 -0.46
C LYS A 76 11.96 10.15 -0.79
N GLU A 77 13.05 9.60 -0.27
CA GLU A 77 13.41 8.20 -0.50
C GLU A 77 12.43 7.24 0.21
N ARG A 78 12.04 7.55 1.44
CA ARG A 78 11.01 6.81 2.18
C ARG A 78 9.70 6.76 1.39
N ASP A 79 9.22 7.91 0.92
CA ASP A 79 7.99 8.03 0.15
C ASP A 79 8.08 7.28 -1.18
N PHE A 80 9.24 7.34 -1.84
CA PHE A 80 9.48 6.56 -3.05
C PHE A 80 9.42 5.05 -2.79
N ILE A 81 10.04 4.57 -1.71
CA ILE A 81 10.02 3.15 -1.32
C ILE A 81 8.59 2.70 -1.02
N LEU A 82 7.83 3.47 -0.23
CA LEU A 82 6.43 3.16 0.09
C LEU A 82 5.58 3.13 -1.17
N LYS A 83 5.70 4.15 -2.03
CA LYS A 83 4.99 4.22 -3.31
C LYS A 83 5.30 3.03 -4.21
N LYS A 84 6.57 2.62 -4.34
CA LYS A 84 6.96 1.42 -5.10
C LYS A 84 6.36 0.13 -4.53
N LYS A 85 6.21 0.03 -3.21
CA LYS A 85 5.52 -1.10 -2.55
C LYS A 85 3.99 -1.02 -2.67
N GLY A 86 3.47 0.03 -3.29
CA GLY A 86 2.05 0.31 -3.41
C GLY A 86 1.40 0.71 -2.09
N ILE A 87 2.19 1.27 -1.18
CA ILE A 87 1.74 1.81 0.11
C ILE A 87 1.49 3.30 -0.07
N LYS A 88 0.29 3.76 0.30
CA LYS A 88 -0.07 5.17 0.34
C LYS A 88 0.32 5.74 1.70
N THR A 89 1.12 6.79 1.72
CA THR A 89 1.45 7.52 2.95
C THR A 89 0.43 8.63 3.18
N LEU A 90 -0.08 8.73 4.41
CA LEU A 90 -0.88 9.83 4.92
C LEU A 90 -0.14 10.39 6.13
N ARG A 91 0.20 11.69 6.11
CA ARG A 91 0.88 12.35 7.22
C ARG A 91 -0.12 13.24 7.95
N ILE A 92 -0.05 13.26 9.27
CA ILE A 92 -0.81 14.14 10.14
C ILE A 92 0.17 14.74 11.15
N SER A 93 0.13 16.05 11.36
CA SER A 93 0.99 16.67 12.36
C SER A 93 0.48 16.43 13.79
N ASN A 94 1.35 16.57 14.78
CA ASN A 94 0.94 16.47 16.19
C ASN A 94 -0.23 17.40 16.56
N SER A 95 -0.22 18.63 16.04
CA SER A 95 -1.28 19.62 16.30
C SER A 95 -2.63 19.23 15.67
N GLU A 96 -2.61 18.50 14.56
CA GLU A 96 -3.82 18.09 13.84
C GLU A 96 -4.42 16.80 14.39
N CYS A 97 -3.67 16.03 15.19
CA CYS A 97 -4.11 14.73 15.68
C CYS A 97 -5.44 14.80 16.45
N TYR A 98 -5.72 15.90 17.13
CA TYR A 98 -6.94 16.07 17.92
C TYR A 98 -8.07 16.79 17.16
N ASP A 99 -7.81 17.24 15.94
CA ASP A 99 -8.81 17.90 15.10
C ASP A 99 -9.72 16.84 14.45
N ARG A 100 -11.01 16.89 14.80
CA ARG A 100 -12.00 15.91 14.33
C ARG A 100 -12.19 15.95 12.81
N ILE A 101 -12.12 17.12 12.19
CA ILE A 101 -12.31 17.29 10.75
C ILE A 101 -11.14 16.63 10.02
N ILE A 102 -9.91 16.91 10.45
CA ILE A 102 -8.70 16.37 9.83
C ILE A 102 -8.63 14.84 10.00
N VAL A 103 -8.94 14.35 11.20
CA VAL A 103 -8.99 12.90 11.48
C VAL A 103 -10.08 12.21 10.66
N GLN A 104 -11.21 12.86 10.45
CA GLN A 104 -12.27 12.34 9.58
C GLN A 104 -11.81 12.27 8.11
N SER A 105 -11.17 13.33 7.59
CA SER A 105 -10.59 13.34 6.25
C SER A 105 -9.51 12.26 6.07
N LEU A 106 -8.70 12.00 7.11
CA LEU A 106 -7.74 10.90 7.13
C LEU A 106 -8.44 9.55 6.93
N TYR A 107 -9.57 9.32 7.62
CA TYR A 107 -10.33 8.08 7.52
C TYR A 107 -10.97 7.87 6.14
N GLU A 108 -11.47 8.94 5.52
CA GLU A 108 -11.99 8.92 4.16
C GLU A 108 -10.88 8.57 3.16
N ALA A 109 -9.71 9.20 3.29
CA ALA A 109 -8.54 8.92 2.46
C ALA A 109 -8.04 7.46 2.58
N ILE A 110 -8.22 6.82 3.74
CA ILE A 110 -7.94 5.38 3.93
C ILE A 110 -8.94 4.53 3.13
N LYS A 111 -10.24 4.83 3.24
CA LYS A 111 -11.31 4.06 2.55
C LYS A 111 -11.15 4.12 1.02
N ASP A 112 -10.86 5.28 0.47
CA ASP A 112 -10.67 5.47 -0.98
C ASP A 112 -9.54 4.62 -1.54
N SER A 113 -8.50 4.36 -0.73
CA SER A 113 -7.37 3.52 -1.13
C SER A 113 -7.79 2.08 -1.42
N LYS A 114 -8.88 1.60 -0.79
CA LYS A 114 -9.46 0.28 -1.06
C LYS A 114 -10.28 0.25 -2.35
N ASN A 115 -11.00 1.31 -2.65
CA ASN A 115 -11.83 1.40 -3.86
C ASN A 115 -10.96 1.44 -5.12
N LYS A 116 -9.92 2.29 -5.14
CA LYS A 116 -8.95 2.33 -6.25
C LYS A 116 -8.23 1.00 -6.47
N LYS A 117 -8.02 0.20 -5.42
CA LYS A 117 -7.45 -1.15 -5.52
C LYS A 117 -8.42 -2.12 -6.20
N LYS A 118 -9.71 -2.10 -5.82
CA LYS A 118 -10.74 -2.92 -6.47
C LYS A 118 -10.84 -2.60 -7.96
N GLU A 119 -10.90 -1.31 -8.31
CA GLU A 119 -10.95 -0.87 -9.71
C GLU A 119 -9.74 -1.34 -10.52
N LYS A 120 -8.52 -1.20 -9.99
CA LYS A 120 -7.30 -1.68 -10.65
C LYS A 120 -7.28 -3.21 -10.85
N VAL A 121 -7.76 -3.97 -9.86
CA VAL A 121 -7.86 -5.43 -9.96
C VAL A 121 -8.80 -5.80 -11.09
N VAL A 122 -10.02 -5.23 -11.11
CA VAL A 122 -11.02 -5.46 -12.16
C VAL A 122 -10.47 -5.09 -13.55
N LEU A 123 -9.84 -3.93 -13.70
CA LEU A 123 -9.19 -3.52 -14.96
C LEU A 123 -8.11 -4.52 -15.43
N SER A 124 -7.33 -5.07 -14.48
CA SER A 124 -6.28 -6.04 -14.81
C SER A 124 -6.84 -7.41 -15.21
N GLU A 125 -7.93 -7.85 -14.58
CA GLU A 125 -8.63 -9.11 -14.90
C GLU A 125 -9.28 -9.02 -16.28
N ASN A 126 -9.99 -7.93 -16.57
CA ASN A 126 -10.58 -7.67 -17.88
C ASN A 126 -9.52 -7.69 -19.00
N ARG A 127 -8.33 -7.12 -18.75
CA ARG A 127 -7.21 -7.16 -19.70
C ARG A 127 -6.72 -8.59 -19.96
N LYS A 128 -6.64 -9.43 -18.93
CA LYS A 128 -6.23 -10.84 -19.07
C LYS A 128 -7.25 -11.66 -19.86
N GLU A 129 -8.54 -11.48 -19.58
CA GLU A 129 -9.61 -12.17 -20.33
C GLU A 129 -9.59 -11.80 -21.81
N ARG A 130 -9.43 -10.51 -22.13
CA ARG A 130 -9.33 -10.04 -23.51
C ARG A 130 -8.18 -10.72 -24.26
N LEU A 131 -7.00 -10.81 -23.64
CA LEU A 131 -5.82 -11.46 -24.22
C LEU A 131 -6.03 -12.98 -24.39
N LYS A 132 -6.75 -13.63 -23.46
CA LYS A 132 -7.10 -15.04 -23.57
C LYS A 132 -8.00 -15.31 -24.79
N ARG A 133 -9.06 -14.52 -24.98
CA ARG A 133 -9.96 -14.63 -26.14
C ARG A 133 -9.23 -14.43 -27.47
N GLN A 134 -8.33 -13.43 -27.55
CA GLN A 134 -7.51 -13.22 -28.74
C GLN A 134 -6.62 -14.43 -29.07
N ARG A 135 -6.01 -15.05 -28.06
CA ARG A 135 -5.21 -16.27 -28.25
C ARG A 135 -6.04 -17.45 -28.73
N GLU A 136 -7.24 -17.65 -28.19
CA GLU A 136 -8.17 -18.70 -28.63
C GLU A 136 -8.61 -18.49 -30.09
N GLN A 137 -8.95 -17.25 -30.47
CA GLN A 137 -9.28 -16.92 -31.86
C GLN A 137 -8.12 -17.19 -32.83
N LEU A 138 -6.89 -16.79 -32.48
CA LEU A 138 -5.71 -17.06 -33.29
C LEU A 138 -5.45 -18.57 -33.44
N LYS A 139 -5.67 -19.35 -32.38
CA LYS A 139 -5.54 -20.82 -32.41
C LYS A 139 -6.55 -21.43 -33.41
N MET A 140 -7.81 -21.01 -33.36
CA MET A 140 -8.84 -21.47 -34.31
C MET A 140 -8.50 -21.11 -35.76
N ILE A 141 -7.98 -19.91 -36.01
CA ILE A 141 -7.56 -19.47 -37.35
C ILE A 141 -6.42 -20.37 -37.86
N TYR A 142 -5.43 -20.63 -37.01
CA TYR A 142 -4.30 -21.51 -37.35
C TYR A 142 -4.74 -22.94 -37.69
N GLU A 143 -5.65 -23.51 -36.89
CA GLU A 143 -6.24 -24.84 -37.15
C GLU A 143 -6.99 -24.88 -38.49
N LYS A 144 -7.79 -23.85 -38.80
CA LYS A 144 -8.48 -23.74 -40.10
C LYS A 144 -7.53 -23.65 -41.29
N ILE A 145 -6.46 -22.85 -41.17
CA ILE A 145 -5.45 -22.72 -42.23
C ILE A 145 -4.75 -24.07 -42.49
N ASN A 146 -4.39 -24.80 -41.43
CA ASN A 146 -3.74 -26.10 -41.56
C ASN A 146 -4.67 -27.17 -42.16
N ALA A 147 -5.95 -27.20 -41.78
CA ALA A 147 -6.93 -28.10 -42.38
C ALA A 147 -7.10 -27.84 -43.89
N ASN A 148 -7.15 -26.56 -44.31
CA ASN A 148 -7.26 -26.21 -45.73
C ASN A 148 -6.00 -26.56 -46.53
N LYS A 149 -4.80 -26.43 -45.95
CA LYS A 149 -3.55 -26.85 -46.62
C LYS A 149 -3.49 -28.36 -46.90
N PHE A 150 -4.15 -29.19 -46.10
CA PHE A 150 -4.22 -30.63 -46.33
C PHE A 150 -5.21 -31.02 -47.44
N ASN A 151 -6.29 -30.24 -47.63
CA ASN A 151 -7.29 -30.50 -48.69
C ASN A 151 -6.85 -30.08 -50.10
N ILE A 152 -5.80 -29.28 -50.25
CA ILE A 152 -5.30 -28.80 -51.57
C ILE A 152 -4.24 -29.78 -52.16
N LYS A 153 -3.89 -30.85 -51.45
CA LYS A 153 -2.90 -31.85 -51.88
C LYS A 153 -3.50 -33.22 -52.30
N GLN A 154 -4.82 -33.31 -52.42
CA GLN A 154 -5.51 -34.43 -53.10
C GLN A 154 -6.03 -33.94 -54.45
#